data_AF-W4V7R4-F1
#
_entry.id   AF-W4V7R4-F1
#
_cell.length_a   1.000
_cell.length_b   1.000
_cell.length_c   1.000
_cell.angle_alpha   90.00
_cell.angle_beta   90.00
_cell.angle_gamma   90.00
#
_symmetry.space_group_name_H-M   'P 1'
#
loop_
_entity.id
_entity.type
_entity.pdbx_description
1 polymer ?
#
loop_
_entity_poly.entity_id
_entity_poly.type
_entity_poly.pdbx_seq_one_letter_code
_entity_poly.pdbx_strand_id
1 'polypeptide(L)'
;MDKEYTCKGGVIKSETLTECSNEFLTPRGFSGPFVGKIPVVLAEPVIQIDVESVIQLDEPAFEIKRIKKNLFITQCKLIDTGFDYECKTKKTGKLFLSGYVRKNIEYATADCINQSKDGISGKIKHTTVKVPFQCATKIIFDVPPVICQTGPAKEIASFVDNIKGNDFCGQEIIGSDPCEMGFAHVECFNEKVFCELEEVKIFEDDILKDPKGLGCYGKEEFIFDKIIEKMVIFIRLKLLQKQQVNIPGKEIGDKKK
;
A
#
# COMPACT_ATOMS: atom_id res chain seq x y z
N MET A 1 -54.94 9.76 14.18
CA MET A 1 -54.48 9.62 12.78
C MET A 1 -53.17 10.38 12.69
N ASP A 2 -52.10 9.71 13.08
CA ASP A 2 -50.76 10.30 13.12
C ASP A 2 -50.17 10.28 11.71
N LYS A 3 -49.69 11.44 11.25
CA LYS A 3 -49.01 11.56 9.97
C LYS A 3 -47.62 10.95 10.12
N GLU A 4 -47.42 9.76 9.54
CA GLU A 4 -46.10 9.18 9.31
C GLU A 4 -45.30 10.10 8.38
N TYR A 5 -44.32 10.81 8.92
CA TYR A 5 -43.36 11.58 8.14
C TYR A 5 -42.36 10.62 7.48
N THR A 6 -42.32 10.60 6.15
CA THR A 6 -41.62 9.64 5.29
C THR A 6 -40.13 9.93 5.04
N CYS A 7 -39.48 10.87 5.73
CA CYS A 7 -38.02 11.03 5.70
C CYS A 7 -37.48 11.63 7.01
N LYS A 8 -36.49 10.98 7.64
CA LYS A 8 -35.78 11.45 8.86
C LYS A 8 -34.55 12.33 8.57
N GLY A 9 -34.32 12.66 7.29
CA GLY A 9 -33.16 13.44 6.87
C GLY A 9 -33.34 14.93 7.18
N GLY A 10 -32.47 15.49 7.99
CA GLY A 10 -32.45 16.91 8.33
C GLY A 10 -31.25 17.27 9.18
N VAL A 11 -30.85 18.54 9.18
CA VAL A 11 -29.83 19.04 10.11
C VAL A 11 -30.46 19.06 11.51
N ILE A 12 -30.12 18.08 12.34
CA ILE A 12 -30.70 17.89 13.68
C ILE A 12 -30.26 19.02 14.62
N LYS A 13 -29.02 19.51 14.45
CA LYS A 13 -28.45 20.64 15.18
C LYS A 13 -27.27 21.20 14.38
N SER A 14 -27.14 22.52 14.35
CA SER A 14 -25.95 23.19 13.81
C SER A 14 -25.57 24.30 14.78
N GLU A 15 -24.31 24.34 15.19
CA GLU A 15 -23.75 25.38 16.03
C GLU A 15 -22.45 25.88 15.39
N THR A 16 -22.32 27.20 15.29
CA THR A 16 -21.08 27.82 14.85
C THR A 16 -20.09 27.78 16.00
N LEU A 17 -19.04 26.96 15.85
CA LEU A 17 -17.95 26.92 16.82
C LEU A 17 -17.08 28.16 16.64
N THR A 18 -16.83 28.89 17.73
CA THR A 18 -15.89 30.01 17.75
C THR A 18 -14.47 29.48 17.91
N GLU A 19 -13.49 30.22 17.36
CA GLU A 19 -12.08 29.89 17.51
C GLU A 19 -11.67 29.95 18.98
N CYS A 20 -11.04 28.89 19.48
CA CYS A 20 -10.42 28.88 20.81
C CYS A 20 -8.99 29.40 20.69
N SER A 21 -8.59 30.33 21.57
CA SER A 21 -7.21 30.82 21.62
C SER A 21 -6.25 29.68 21.99
N ASN A 22 -5.13 29.57 21.27
CA ASN A 22 -4.01 28.70 21.62
C ASN A 22 -2.73 29.51 21.86
N GLU A 23 -1.80 28.95 22.61
CA GLU A 23 -0.45 29.50 22.76
C GLU A 23 0.54 28.64 21.96
N PHE A 24 1.34 29.27 21.11
CA PHE A 24 2.38 28.58 20.35
C PHE A 24 3.61 28.40 21.24
N LEU A 25 3.79 27.19 21.77
CA LEU A 25 5.02 26.79 22.44
C LEU A 25 5.97 26.13 21.44
N THR A 26 7.18 26.69 21.29
CA THR A 26 8.24 26.04 20.51
C THR A 26 8.71 24.77 21.25
N PRO A 27 8.64 23.58 20.64
CA PRO A 27 9.13 22.36 21.25
C PRO A 27 10.62 22.48 21.59
N ARG A 28 11.00 22.14 22.83
CA ARG A 28 12.42 22.03 23.23
C ARG A 28 12.92 20.63 22.93
N GLY A 29 13.84 20.50 21.97
CA GLY A 29 14.53 19.25 21.66
C GLY A 29 15.92 19.18 22.29
N PHE A 30 16.47 17.97 22.40
CA PHE A 30 17.88 17.76 22.73
C PHE A 30 18.74 18.00 21.49
N SER A 31 19.87 18.70 21.66
CA SER A 31 20.88 18.79 20.59
C SER A 31 21.73 17.53 20.60
N GLY A 32 21.92 16.90 19.43
CA GLY A 32 22.72 15.69 19.28
C GLY A 32 24.22 15.87 19.60
N PRO A 33 25.01 14.79 19.46
CA PRO A 33 24.67 13.55 18.75
C PRO A 33 23.78 12.60 19.57
N PHE A 34 22.81 11.97 18.92
CA PHE A 34 22.03 10.87 19.51
C PHE A 34 21.63 9.83 18.46
N VAL A 35 21.31 8.62 18.93
CA VAL A 35 20.83 7.51 18.09
C VAL A 35 19.31 7.44 18.17
N GLY A 36 18.63 7.58 17.03
CA GLY A 36 17.17 7.50 16.94
C GLY A 36 16.74 6.29 16.12
N LYS A 37 15.61 5.67 16.46
CA LYS A 37 14.96 4.66 15.61
C LYS A 37 13.76 5.29 14.90
N ILE A 38 13.90 5.57 13.61
CA ILE A 38 12.91 6.31 12.82
C ILE A 38 12.55 5.56 11.52
N PRO A 39 11.38 5.79 10.93
CA PRO A 39 11.08 5.33 9.58
C PRO A 39 12.02 6.01 8.57
N VAL A 40 12.86 5.21 7.92
CA VAL A 40 13.74 5.63 6.84
C VAL A 40 13.10 5.27 5.51
N VAL A 41 13.11 6.22 4.58
CA VAL A 41 12.62 6.04 3.21
C VAL A 41 13.62 5.20 2.44
N LEU A 42 13.20 4.01 2.01
CA LEU A 42 14.01 3.10 1.21
C LEU A 42 13.96 3.44 -0.28
N ALA A 43 12.77 3.83 -0.77
CA ALA A 43 12.52 4.26 -2.14
C ALA A 43 11.12 4.89 -2.26
N GLU A 44 10.92 5.71 -3.29
CA GLU A 44 9.61 6.30 -3.65
C GLU A 44 9.17 5.94 -5.08
N PRO A 45 8.77 4.68 -5.34
CA PRO A 45 8.41 4.27 -6.70
C PRO A 45 7.07 4.83 -7.16
N VAL A 46 7.01 5.19 -8.45
CA VAL A 46 5.76 5.39 -9.19
C VAL A 46 5.50 4.13 -10.00
N ILE A 47 4.39 3.46 -9.73
CA ILE A 47 4.03 2.16 -10.31
C ILE A 47 2.84 2.36 -11.24
N GLN A 48 3.02 2.02 -12.51
CA GLN A 48 1.93 1.94 -13.48
C GLN A 48 1.32 0.53 -13.45
N ILE A 49 -0.01 0.46 -13.41
CA ILE A 49 -0.77 -0.78 -13.45
C ILE A 49 -1.89 -0.61 -14.47
N ASP A 50 -1.87 -1.42 -15.51
CA ASP A 50 -2.87 -1.42 -16.56
C ASP A 50 -3.87 -2.55 -16.30
N VAL A 51 -5.16 -2.22 -16.30
CA VAL A 51 -6.24 -3.14 -15.94
C VAL A 51 -7.34 -3.08 -17.00
N GLU A 52 -7.72 -4.25 -17.52
CA GLU A 52 -8.92 -4.40 -18.33
C GLU A 52 -9.96 -5.17 -17.52
N SER A 53 -11.19 -4.68 -17.48
CA SER A 53 -12.27 -5.32 -16.75
C SER A 53 -13.58 -5.26 -17.52
N VAL A 54 -14.46 -6.23 -17.25
CA VAL A 54 -15.83 -6.24 -17.79
C VAL A 54 -16.76 -6.16 -16.59
N ILE A 55 -17.51 -5.07 -16.50
CA ILE A 55 -18.43 -4.80 -15.40
C ILE A 55 -19.85 -5.05 -15.90
N GLN A 56 -20.55 -5.95 -15.21
CA GLN A 56 -21.97 -6.20 -15.42
C GLN A 56 -22.77 -5.35 -14.43
N LEU A 57 -23.70 -4.54 -14.94
CA LEU A 57 -24.69 -3.83 -14.14
C LEU A 57 -25.83 -4.79 -13.77
N ASP A 58 -26.42 -4.56 -12.61
CA ASP A 58 -27.57 -5.35 -12.12
C ASP A 58 -28.79 -5.21 -13.04
N GLU A 59 -28.95 -4.01 -13.62
CA GLU A 59 -30.00 -3.71 -14.59
C GLU A 59 -29.46 -2.89 -15.76
N PRO A 60 -30.09 -2.98 -16.95
CA PRO A 60 -29.69 -2.18 -18.10
C PRO A 60 -29.74 -0.68 -17.80
N ALA A 61 -28.62 -0.01 -18.02
CA ALA A 61 -28.50 1.43 -17.95
C ALA A 61 -28.86 2.05 -19.30
N PHE A 62 -29.60 3.16 -19.23
CA PHE A 62 -29.77 4.12 -20.31
C PHE A 62 -28.59 5.11 -20.34
N GLU A 63 -28.15 5.55 -19.16
CA GLU A 63 -27.08 6.54 -19.04
C GLU A 63 -26.33 6.37 -17.71
N ILE A 64 -25.00 6.46 -17.74
CA ILE A 64 -24.18 6.56 -16.53
C ILE A 64 -24.17 8.02 -16.07
N LYS A 65 -24.60 8.27 -14.84
CA LYS A 65 -24.61 9.63 -14.26
C LYS A 65 -23.30 9.97 -13.58
N ARG A 66 -22.74 9.04 -12.81
CA ARG A 66 -21.51 9.26 -12.06
C ARG A 66 -20.84 7.95 -11.69
N ILE A 67 -19.50 7.95 -11.70
CA ILE A 67 -18.73 6.84 -11.14
C ILE A 67 -17.76 7.36 -10.09
N LYS A 68 -18.02 7.07 -8.81
CA LYS A 68 -17.09 7.37 -7.71
C LYS A 68 -16.08 6.23 -7.56
N LYS A 69 -14.80 6.57 -7.47
CA LYS A 69 -13.68 5.61 -7.45
C LYS A 69 -12.82 5.80 -6.22
N ASN A 70 -12.44 4.70 -5.59
CA ASN A 70 -11.52 4.68 -4.46
C ASN A 70 -10.58 3.47 -4.59
N LEU A 71 -9.27 3.71 -4.57
CA LEU A 71 -8.26 2.64 -4.63
C LEU A 71 -7.92 2.15 -3.23
N PHE A 72 -7.81 0.83 -3.07
CA PHE A 72 -7.40 0.18 -1.83
C PHE A 72 -6.25 -0.79 -2.12
N ILE A 73 -5.19 -0.70 -1.32
CA ILE A 73 -4.06 -1.65 -1.35
C ILE A 73 -4.33 -2.72 -0.29
N THR A 74 -4.34 -3.98 -0.70
CA THR A 74 -4.54 -5.15 0.19
C THR A 74 -3.23 -5.85 0.52
N GLN A 75 -2.23 -5.76 -0.35
CA GLN A 75 -0.89 -6.30 -0.13
C GLN A 75 0.15 -5.32 -0.64
N CYS A 76 1.18 -5.08 0.17
CA CYS A 76 2.42 -4.44 -0.25
C CYS A 76 3.59 -5.14 0.43
N LYS A 77 4.23 -6.07 -0.29
CA LYS A 77 5.28 -6.94 0.25
C LYS A 77 6.55 -6.80 -0.56
N LEU A 78 7.62 -6.39 0.09
CA LEU A 78 8.95 -6.28 -0.51
C LEU A 78 9.76 -7.54 -0.23
N ILE A 79 10.46 -8.04 -1.24
CA ILE A 79 11.49 -9.07 -1.13
C ILE A 79 12.82 -8.43 -1.55
N ASP A 80 13.82 -8.46 -0.68
CA ASP A 80 15.19 -8.04 -1.04
C ASP A 80 15.80 -9.08 -1.98
N THR A 81 16.29 -8.64 -3.14
CA THR A 81 16.91 -9.49 -4.16
C THR A 81 18.43 -9.32 -4.22
N GLY A 82 19.02 -8.56 -3.30
CA GLY A 82 20.44 -8.31 -3.24
C GLY A 82 20.89 -7.26 -4.24
N PHE A 83 22.05 -7.45 -4.86
CA PHE A 83 22.61 -6.49 -5.82
C PHE A 83 22.05 -6.68 -7.22
N ASP A 84 21.93 -5.57 -7.94
CA ASP A 84 21.54 -5.60 -9.34
C ASP A 84 22.58 -6.36 -10.19
N TYR A 85 22.10 -7.20 -11.11
CA TYR A 85 22.97 -7.98 -12.00
C TYR A 85 23.75 -7.08 -12.97
N GLU A 86 23.14 -6.00 -13.43
CA GLU A 86 23.76 -5.05 -14.37
C GLU A 86 24.62 -4.02 -13.63
N CYS A 87 24.13 -3.51 -12.49
CA CYS A 87 24.81 -2.49 -11.69
C CYS A 87 25.12 -2.98 -10.26
N LYS A 88 26.27 -3.65 -10.07
CA LYS A 88 26.70 -4.23 -8.77
C LYS A 88 26.82 -3.23 -7.60
N THR A 89 26.64 -1.93 -7.83
CA THR A 89 26.68 -0.89 -6.79
C THR A 89 25.34 -0.63 -6.13
N LYS A 90 24.22 -1.04 -6.75
CA LYS A 90 22.87 -0.77 -6.21
C LYS A 90 22.20 -2.05 -5.72
N LYS A 91 21.63 -1.98 -4.51
CA LYS A 91 20.74 -3.02 -4.01
C LYS A 91 19.34 -2.85 -4.60
N THR A 92 18.69 -3.97 -4.84
CA THR A 92 17.38 -4.04 -5.48
C THR A 92 16.46 -4.98 -4.73
N GLY A 93 15.17 -4.79 -4.91
CA GLY A 93 14.16 -5.70 -4.42
C GLY A 93 13.03 -5.89 -5.41
N LYS A 94 12.17 -6.87 -5.14
CA LYS A 94 10.91 -7.09 -5.85
C LYS A 94 9.75 -6.72 -4.94
N LEU A 95 8.95 -5.75 -5.35
CA LEU A 95 7.75 -5.33 -4.65
C LEU A 95 6.52 -6.00 -5.25
N PHE A 96 5.80 -6.78 -4.44
CA PHE A 96 4.53 -7.39 -4.77
C PHE A 96 3.39 -6.53 -4.22
N LEU A 97 2.57 -6.02 -5.13
CA LEU A 97 1.46 -5.14 -4.82
C LEU A 97 0.16 -5.78 -5.29
N SER A 98 -0.86 -5.76 -4.43
CA SER A 98 -2.23 -6.11 -4.83
C SER A 98 -3.23 -5.18 -4.18
N GLY A 99 -4.38 -5.04 -4.82
CA GLY A 99 -5.43 -4.17 -4.35
C GLY A 99 -6.67 -4.26 -5.22
N TYR A 100 -7.54 -3.26 -5.07
CA TYR A 100 -8.70 -3.11 -5.92
C TYR A 100 -9.12 -1.64 -6.02
N VAL A 101 -9.74 -1.29 -7.14
CA VAL A 101 -10.47 -0.03 -7.30
C VAL A 101 -11.94 -0.31 -6.99
N ARG A 102 -12.44 0.26 -5.88
CA ARG A 102 -13.87 0.26 -5.56
C ARG A 102 -14.54 1.30 -6.43
N LYS A 103 -15.45 0.87 -7.30
CA LYS A 103 -16.28 1.75 -8.13
C LYS A 103 -17.71 1.72 -7.60
N ASN A 104 -18.28 2.89 -7.40
CA ASN A 104 -19.72 3.06 -7.17
C ASN A 104 -20.29 3.77 -8.41
N ILE A 105 -20.97 2.99 -9.24
CA ILE A 105 -21.51 3.39 -10.54
C ILE A 105 -22.98 3.76 -10.33
N GLU A 106 -23.32 5.03 -10.52
CA GLU A 106 -24.68 5.55 -10.50
C GLU A 106 -25.18 5.71 -11.93
N TYR A 107 -26.34 5.12 -12.24
CA TYR A 107 -26.89 5.07 -13.60
C TYR A 107 -28.42 5.21 -13.59
N ALA A 108 -28.96 5.70 -14.70
CA ALA A 108 -30.39 5.81 -14.95
C ALA A 108 -30.89 4.60 -15.76
N THR A 109 -32.08 4.08 -15.42
CA THR A 109 -32.79 3.08 -16.22
C THR A 109 -33.76 3.74 -17.21
N ALA A 110 -34.28 2.97 -18.17
CA ALA A 110 -35.37 3.37 -19.05
C ALA A 110 -36.58 2.46 -18.81
N ASP A 111 -37.38 2.78 -17.79
CA ASP A 111 -38.50 1.94 -17.34
C ASP A 111 -39.78 2.21 -18.15
N CYS A 112 -39.98 3.45 -18.62
CA CYS A 112 -41.16 3.89 -19.35
C CYS A 112 -40.76 4.72 -20.57
N ILE A 113 -41.28 4.33 -21.73
CA ILE A 113 -41.01 4.97 -23.02
C ILE A 113 -42.34 5.48 -23.58
N ASN A 114 -42.51 6.79 -23.62
CA ASN A 114 -43.67 7.43 -24.22
C ASN A 114 -43.38 7.75 -25.68
N GLN A 115 -43.70 6.78 -26.55
CA GLN A 115 -43.52 6.89 -28.00
C GLN A 115 -44.33 8.02 -28.65
N SER A 116 -45.42 8.47 -28.02
CA SER A 116 -46.27 9.54 -28.58
C SER A 116 -45.76 10.95 -28.28
N LYS A 117 -44.80 11.09 -27.36
CA LYS A 117 -44.29 12.38 -26.86
C LYS A 117 -42.76 12.38 -26.69
N ASP A 118 -42.07 11.41 -27.27
CA ASP A 118 -40.61 11.24 -27.23
C ASP A 118 -40.03 11.39 -25.81
N GLY A 119 -40.65 10.70 -24.84
CA GLY A 119 -40.27 10.80 -23.44
C GLY A 119 -39.73 9.47 -22.90
N ILE A 120 -38.51 9.48 -22.35
CA ILE A 120 -37.98 8.36 -21.56
C ILE A 120 -38.02 8.73 -20.08
N SER A 121 -38.48 7.81 -19.26
CA SER A 121 -38.50 7.96 -17.80
C SER A 121 -38.00 6.67 -17.14
N GLY A 122 -37.24 6.81 -16.06
CA GLY A 122 -36.75 5.68 -15.28
C GLY A 122 -36.21 6.12 -13.93
N LYS A 123 -35.49 5.21 -13.27
CA LYS A 123 -35.01 5.37 -11.89
C LYS A 123 -33.50 5.53 -11.87
N ILE A 124 -33.00 6.19 -10.82
CA ILE A 124 -31.57 6.20 -10.50
C ILE A 124 -31.24 4.96 -9.66
N LYS A 125 -30.29 4.17 -10.13
CA LYS A 125 -29.77 2.98 -9.46
C LYS A 125 -28.27 3.10 -9.28
N HIS A 126 -27.71 2.25 -8.42
CA HIS A 126 -26.27 2.18 -8.25
C HIS A 126 -25.80 0.74 -8.17
N THR A 127 -24.63 0.48 -8.76
CA THR A 127 -23.92 -0.79 -8.68
C THR A 127 -22.53 -0.51 -8.10
N THR A 128 -22.18 -1.16 -6.99
CA THR A 128 -20.83 -1.08 -6.41
C THR A 128 -20.04 -2.34 -6.72
N VAL A 129 -18.91 -2.18 -7.40
CA VAL A 129 -17.99 -3.27 -7.72
C VAL A 129 -16.58 -2.99 -7.22
N LYS A 130 -15.78 -4.05 -7.08
CA LYS A 130 -14.35 -3.98 -6.77
C LYS A 130 -13.58 -4.59 -7.93
N VAL A 131 -12.85 -3.76 -8.66
CA VAL A 131 -11.99 -4.21 -9.77
C VAL A 131 -10.61 -4.55 -9.21
N PRO A 132 -10.22 -5.83 -9.11
CA PRO A 132 -8.96 -6.22 -8.50
C PRO A 132 -7.77 -5.93 -9.42
N PHE A 133 -6.61 -5.68 -8.83
CA PHE A 133 -5.35 -5.61 -9.55
C PHE A 133 -4.22 -6.26 -8.74
N GLN A 134 -3.21 -6.77 -9.45
CA GLN A 134 -2.02 -7.34 -8.87
C GLN A 134 -0.83 -7.11 -9.80
N CYS A 135 0.30 -6.69 -9.26
CA CYS A 135 1.53 -6.53 -10.02
C CYS A 135 2.77 -6.82 -9.16
N ALA A 136 3.89 -7.05 -9.82
CA ALA A 136 5.19 -7.17 -9.17
C ALA A 136 6.24 -6.35 -9.91
N THR A 137 6.83 -5.36 -9.26
CA THR A 137 7.79 -4.45 -9.86
C THR A 137 9.18 -4.55 -9.23
N LYS A 138 10.22 -4.23 -9.99
CA LYS A 138 11.59 -4.12 -9.48
C LYS A 138 11.74 -2.75 -8.82
N ILE A 139 12.33 -2.74 -7.63
CA ILE A 139 12.65 -1.54 -6.87
C ILE A 139 14.17 -1.42 -6.79
N ILE A 140 14.67 -0.22 -7.02
CA ILE A 140 16.05 0.15 -6.76
C ILE A 140 16.01 1.00 -5.48
N PHE A 141 16.80 0.64 -4.48
CA PHE A 141 16.79 1.34 -3.20
C PHE A 141 17.69 2.58 -3.25
N ASP A 142 17.18 3.69 -2.73
CA ASP A 142 17.98 4.87 -2.40
C ASP A 142 18.76 4.61 -1.10
N VAL A 143 18.07 4.03 -0.11
CA VAL A 143 18.65 3.51 1.12
C VAL A 143 18.25 2.04 1.26
N PRO A 144 19.20 1.10 1.33
CA PRO A 144 18.86 -0.32 1.40
C PRO A 144 18.19 -0.68 2.72
N PRO A 145 17.32 -1.70 2.73
CA PRO A 145 16.75 -2.22 3.97
C PRO A 145 17.87 -2.78 4.86
N VAL A 146 17.74 -2.56 6.16
CA VAL A 146 18.57 -3.21 7.18
C VAL A 146 17.99 -4.59 7.41
N ILE A 147 18.76 -5.60 7.02
CA ILE A 147 18.42 -7.01 7.23
C ILE A 147 19.61 -7.62 7.94
N CYS A 148 19.40 -8.05 9.19
CA CYS A 148 20.32 -8.96 9.83
C CYS A 148 20.13 -10.33 9.16
N GLN A 149 21.21 -10.83 8.57
CA GLN A 149 21.27 -12.20 8.09
C GLN A 149 21.49 -13.09 9.32
N THR A 150 20.58 -14.02 9.56
CA THR A 150 20.81 -15.13 10.50
C THR A 150 22.10 -15.81 10.07
N GLY A 151 23.13 -15.76 10.91
CA GLY A 151 24.39 -16.42 10.62
C GLY A 151 24.21 -17.95 10.61
N PRO A 152 25.08 -18.71 9.92
CA PRO A 152 25.14 -20.14 10.15
C PRO A 152 25.42 -20.39 11.63
N ALA A 153 24.84 -21.45 12.21
CA ALA A 153 25.21 -21.90 13.55
C ALA A 153 26.74 -22.04 13.61
N LYS A 154 27.39 -21.23 14.44
CA LYS A 154 28.83 -21.31 14.64
C LYS A 154 29.09 -22.27 15.79
N GLU A 155 29.78 -23.36 15.48
CA GLU A 155 30.41 -24.21 16.48
C GLU A 155 31.60 -23.43 17.06
N ILE A 156 31.60 -23.24 18.38
CA ILE A 156 32.71 -22.60 19.09
C ILE A 156 33.55 -23.74 19.68
N ALA A 157 34.72 -23.98 19.08
CA ALA A 157 35.70 -24.89 19.66
C ALA A 157 36.52 -24.15 20.72
N SER A 158 36.47 -24.62 21.97
CA SER A 158 37.34 -24.16 23.04
C SER A 158 38.74 -24.76 22.84
N PHE A 159 39.76 -23.92 22.77
CA PHE A 159 41.16 -24.37 22.82
C PHE A 159 41.64 -24.35 24.27
N VAL A 160 42.14 -25.49 24.75
CA VAL A 160 42.67 -25.63 26.11
C VAL A 160 44.13 -26.05 26.02
N ASP A 161 45.04 -25.22 26.56
CA ASP A 161 46.48 -25.48 26.40
C ASP A 161 47.08 -26.41 27.47
N ASN A 162 46.43 -26.68 28.62
CA ASN A 162 46.91 -27.65 29.63
C ASN A 162 45.87 -27.91 30.76
N ILE A 163 45.37 -29.14 30.93
CA ILE A 163 44.70 -29.60 32.17
C ILE A 163 45.20 -31.01 32.54
N LYS A 164 45.59 -31.20 33.80
CA LYS A 164 46.00 -32.52 34.34
C LYS A 164 44.79 -33.24 34.94
N GLY A 165 44.40 -34.40 34.41
CA GLY A 165 43.32 -35.22 34.98
C GLY A 165 43.07 -36.53 34.23
N ASN A 166 42.62 -37.55 34.96
CA ASN A 166 42.78 -38.99 34.65
C ASN A 166 41.49 -39.67 34.15
N ASP A 167 40.60 -38.95 33.45
CA ASP A 167 39.30 -39.45 32.98
C ASP A 167 39.27 -39.60 31.44
N PHE A 168 38.21 -40.19 30.87
CA PHE A 168 38.07 -40.49 29.43
C PHE A 168 38.18 -39.23 28.51
N CYS A 169 38.02 -38.03 29.08
CA CYS A 169 38.27 -36.72 28.45
C CYS A 169 39.63 -36.08 28.83
N GLY A 170 40.53 -36.83 29.45
CA GLY A 170 41.81 -36.38 30.01
C GLY A 170 43.03 -36.83 29.20
N GLN A 171 42.87 -37.07 27.90
CA GLN A 171 44.00 -37.37 27.02
C GLN A 171 44.58 -36.08 26.44
N GLU A 172 45.90 -35.97 26.43
CA GLU A 172 46.65 -34.85 25.85
C GLU A 172 46.51 -34.85 24.32
N ILE A 173 45.45 -34.23 23.82
CA ILE A 173 45.28 -33.95 22.39
C ILE A 173 45.51 -32.45 22.18
N ILE A 174 46.54 -32.10 21.41
CA ILE A 174 46.71 -30.73 20.92
C ILE A 174 45.71 -30.57 19.76
N GLY A 175 44.53 -30.04 20.06
CA GLY A 175 43.44 -29.90 19.08
C GLY A 175 42.10 -29.57 19.75
N SER A 176 41.02 -29.61 18.95
CA SER A 176 39.66 -29.36 19.43
C SER A 176 39.26 -30.43 20.46
N ASP A 177 38.83 -30.02 21.65
CA ASP A 177 38.35 -30.93 22.70
C ASP A 177 36.97 -31.50 22.31
N PRO A 178 36.82 -32.83 22.13
CA PRO A 178 35.53 -33.45 21.83
C PRO A 178 34.54 -33.42 23.01
N CYS A 179 34.97 -33.05 24.22
CA CYS A 179 34.15 -33.05 25.43
C CYS A 179 33.51 -31.69 25.76
N GLU A 180 33.91 -30.59 25.12
CA GLU A 180 33.29 -29.27 25.27
C GLU A 180 32.78 -28.74 23.92
N MET A 181 31.45 -28.72 23.75
CA MET A 181 30.81 -28.16 22.55
C MET A 181 29.93 -26.95 22.91
N GLY A 182 30.29 -25.78 22.39
CA GLY A 182 29.47 -24.57 22.50
C GLY A 182 28.64 -24.33 21.24
N PHE A 183 27.31 -24.27 21.39
CA PHE A 183 26.40 -23.88 20.30
C PHE A 183 25.92 -22.44 20.52
N ALA A 184 26.17 -21.57 19.54
CA ALA A 184 25.58 -20.23 19.51
C ALA A 184 24.48 -20.17 18.44
N HIS A 185 23.23 -20.13 18.89
CA HIS A 185 22.08 -19.88 18.02
C HIS A 185 21.82 -18.36 17.96
N VAL A 186 21.97 -17.77 16.78
CA VAL A 186 21.74 -16.32 16.59
C VAL A 186 20.49 -16.15 15.76
N GLU A 187 19.37 -15.80 16.40
CA GLU A 187 18.16 -15.37 15.72
C GLU A 187 18.13 -13.85 15.60
N CYS A 188 17.75 -13.36 14.43
CA CYS A 188 17.62 -11.94 14.16
C CYS A 188 16.18 -11.60 13.75
N PHE A 189 15.56 -10.67 14.47
CA PHE A 189 14.22 -10.17 14.16
C PHE A 189 14.34 -8.87 13.36
N ASN A 190 14.06 -8.94 12.06
CA ASN A 190 14.13 -7.80 11.16
C ASN A 190 12.84 -6.97 11.22
N GLU A 191 12.99 -5.65 11.22
CA GLU A 191 11.87 -4.73 11.06
C GLU A 191 11.24 -4.90 9.68
N LYS A 192 9.91 -4.99 9.64
CA LYS A 192 9.17 -5.14 8.39
C LYS A 192 9.24 -3.85 7.58
N VAL A 193 9.41 -4.00 6.28
CA VAL A 193 9.18 -2.89 5.33
C VAL A 193 7.67 -2.71 5.19
N PHE A 194 7.21 -1.48 5.30
CA PHE A 194 5.82 -1.10 5.09
C PHE A 194 5.72 -0.02 4.02
N CYS A 195 4.55 0.08 3.42
CA CYS A 195 4.29 1.00 2.32
C CYS A 195 3.31 2.07 2.78
N GLU A 196 3.59 3.30 2.42
CA GLU A 196 2.70 4.43 2.59
C GLU A 196 2.22 4.88 1.21
N LEU A 197 0.90 5.02 1.06
CA LEU A 197 0.28 5.47 -0.18
C LEU A 197 0.24 6.99 -0.21
N GLU A 198 0.96 7.61 -1.13
CA GLU A 198 1.02 9.07 -1.23
C GLU A 198 0.03 9.63 -2.25
N GLU A 199 0.01 9.03 -3.45
CA GLU A 199 -0.76 9.56 -4.58
C GLU A 199 -1.29 8.42 -5.46
N VAL A 200 -2.50 8.61 -5.98
CA VAL A 200 -3.12 7.73 -6.97
C VAL A 200 -3.67 8.57 -8.12
N LYS A 201 -3.34 8.20 -9.36
CA LYS A 201 -3.96 8.74 -10.58
C LYS A 201 -4.57 7.59 -11.35
N ILE A 202 -5.82 7.75 -11.78
CA ILE A 202 -6.54 6.75 -12.57
C ILE A 202 -6.98 7.45 -13.85
N PHE A 203 -6.54 6.90 -14.98
CA PHE A 203 -7.06 7.22 -16.30
C PHE A 203 -7.87 6.05 -16.79
N GLU A 204 -9.02 6.29 -17.39
CA GLU A 204 -9.92 5.21 -17.82
C GLU A 204 -10.62 5.56 -19.12
N ASP A 205 -10.99 4.51 -19.84
CA ASP A 205 -11.83 4.54 -21.02
C ASP A 205 -12.88 3.43 -20.92
N ASP A 206 -14.15 3.81 -21.03
CA ASP A 206 -15.32 2.96 -20.80
C ASP A 206 -16.05 2.72 -22.13
N ILE A 207 -16.08 1.47 -22.58
CA ILE A 207 -16.73 1.03 -23.81
C ILE A 207 -18.03 0.31 -23.46
N LEU A 208 -19.15 0.87 -23.91
CA LEU A 208 -20.48 0.30 -23.71
C LEU A 208 -20.68 -0.91 -24.63
N LYS A 209 -20.95 -2.09 -24.06
CA LYS A 209 -21.07 -3.34 -24.82
C LYS A 209 -22.53 -3.76 -24.96
N ASP A 210 -22.82 -4.43 -26.07
CA ASP A 210 -24.13 -5.01 -26.40
C ASP A 210 -25.30 -4.00 -26.32
N PRO A 211 -25.19 -2.78 -26.89
CA PRO A 211 -26.26 -1.80 -26.83
C PRO A 211 -27.52 -2.33 -27.54
N LYS A 212 -28.63 -2.41 -26.81
CA LYS A 212 -29.94 -2.78 -27.33
C LYS A 212 -30.72 -1.51 -27.62
N GLY A 213 -31.09 -1.31 -28.88
CA GLY A 213 -31.91 -0.18 -29.29
C GLY A 213 -33.30 -0.22 -28.64
N LEU A 214 -33.84 0.95 -28.31
CA LEU A 214 -35.09 1.08 -27.57
C LEU A 214 -36.38 0.97 -28.42
N GLY A 215 -36.30 0.69 -29.73
CA GLY A 215 -37.45 0.58 -30.62
C GLY A 215 -37.46 1.63 -31.74
N CYS A 216 -38.55 1.68 -32.52
CA CYS A 216 -38.59 2.08 -33.94
C CYS A 216 -38.35 3.56 -34.32
N TYR A 217 -38.03 4.48 -33.41
CA TYR A 217 -37.77 5.87 -33.77
C TYR A 217 -36.52 6.39 -33.07
N GLY A 218 -35.39 6.35 -33.79
CA GLY A 218 -34.11 6.93 -33.37
C GLY A 218 -33.02 5.89 -33.21
N LYS A 219 -32.01 5.92 -34.09
CA LYS A 219 -30.81 5.06 -34.01
C LYS A 219 -29.88 5.43 -32.84
N GLU A 220 -30.30 6.33 -31.97
CA GLU A 220 -29.44 7.05 -31.02
C GLU A 220 -29.71 6.67 -29.56
N GLU A 221 -30.84 6.05 -29.23
CA GLU A 221 -31.19 5.66 -27.87
C GLU A 221 -31.05 4.14 -27.68
N PHE A 222 -30.17 3.76 -26.75
CA PHE A 222 -29.88 2.37 -26.44
C PHE A 222 -29.72 2.17 -24.93
N ILE A 223 -29.97 0.93 -24.51
CA ILE A 223 -29.63 0.47 -23.15
C ILE A 223 -28.49 -0.53 -23.23
N PHE A 224 -27.67 -0.55 -22.20
CA PHE A 224 -26.54 -1.46 -22.06
C PHE A 224 -26.46 -1.95 -20.61
N ASP A 225 -26.00 -3.18 -20.42
CA ASP A 225 -25.82 -3.77 -19.10
C ASP A 225 -24.36 -4.17 -18.83
N LYS A 226 -23.48 -4.00 -19.82
CA LYS A 226 -22.05 -4.32 -19.73
C LYS A 226 -21.19 -3.14 -20.13
N ILE A 227 -20.15 -2.91 -19.34
CA ILE A 227 -19.13 -1.90 -19.57
C ILE A 227 -17.80 -2.65 -19.67
N ILE A 228 -17.12 -2.54 -20.82
CA ILE A 228 -15.72 -2.95 -20.96
C ILE A 228 -14.89 -1.74 -20.61
N GLU A 229 -14.03 -1.88 -19.62
CA GLU A 229 -13.29 -0.79 -19.05
C GLU A 229 -11.79 -1.07 -19.18
N LYS A 230 -11.05 -0.07 -19.68
CA LYS A 230 -9.58 -0.08 -19.70
C LYS A 230 -9.08 1.05 -18.81
N MET A 231 -8.32 0.70 -17.78
CA MET A 231 -7.75 1.65 -16.82
C MET A 231 -6.23 1.60 -16.82
N VAL A 232 -5.63 2.78 -16.70
CA VAL A 232 -4.22 2.99 -16.37
C VAL A 232 -4.15 3.63 -14.99
N ILE A 233 -3.58 2.91 -14.02
CA ILE A 233 -3.48 3.34 -12.63
C ILE A 233 -2.00 3.66 -12.35
N PHE A 234 -1.72 4.90 -11.94
CA PHE A 234 -0.43 5.28 -11.38
C PHE A 234 -0.54 5.38 -9.87
N ILE A 235 0.33 4.66 -9.16
CA ILE A 235 0.41 4.65 -7.71
C ILE A 235 1.79 5.14 -7.30
N ARG A 236 1.87 6.25 -6.55
CA ARG A 236 3.10 6.69 -5.89
C ARG A 236 3.11 6.14 -4.47
N LEU A 237 4.13 5.34 -4.17
CA LEU A 237 4.33 4.76 -2.85
C LEU A 237 5.61 5.29 -2.23
N LYS A 238 5.63 5.34 -0.90
CA LYS A 238 6.84 5.49 -0.10
C LYS A 238 7.10 4.18 0.64
N LEU A 239 8.25 3.56 0.36
CA LEU A 239 8.70 2.35 1.04
C LEU A 239 9.51 2.73 2.27
N LEU A 240 9.13 2.22 3.43
CA LEU A 240 9.68 2.63 4.72
C LEU A 240 10.11 1.43 5.56
N GLN A 241 11.19 1.60 6.32
CA GLN A 241 11.58 0.67 7.38
C GLN A 241 12.04 1.45 8.60
N LYS A 242 11.67 1.00 9.81
CA LYS A 242 12.21 1.59 11.04
C LYS A 242 13.67 1.17 11.19
N GLN A 243 14.59 2.12 11.05
CA GLN A 243 16.03 1.89 11.17
C GLN A 243 16.63 2.76 12.28
N GLN A 244 17.72 2.28 12.89
CA GLN A 244 18.53 3.10 13.78
C GLN A 244 19.43 4.01 12.95
N VAL A 245 19.39 5.30 13.24
CA VAL A 245 20.17 6.34 12.53
C VAL A 245 20.87 7.23 13.54
N ASN A 246 22.06 7.71 13.17
CA ASN A 246 22.79 8.72 13.92
C ASN A 246 22.30 10.10 13.50
N ILE A 247 21.77 10.87 14.46
CA ILE A 247 21.32 12.24 14.22
C ILE A 247 22.41 13.19 14.72
N PRO A 248 23.10 13.91 13.82
CA PRO A 248 24.14 14.85 14.24
C PRO A 248 23.55 16.02 15.02
N GLY A 249 24.32 16.53 15.98
CA GLY A 249 23.97 17.77 16.69
C GLY A 249 24.19 19.01 15.83
N LYS A 250 23.52 20.11 16.20
CA LYS A 250 23.78 21.42 15.60
C LYS A 250 25.12 21.94 16.13
N GLU A 251 26.06 22.26 15.24
CA GLU A 251 27.27 22.98 15.64
C GLU A 251 26.89 24.37 16.17
N ILE A 252 27.09 24.59 17.47
CA ILE A 252 26.98 25.92 18.05
C ILE A 252 28.27 26.64 17.68
N GLY A 253 28.27 27.33 16.55
CA GLY A 253 29.36 28.22 16.20
C GLY A 253 29.53 29.29 17.27
N ASP A 254 30.68 29.31 17.94
CA ASP A 254 31.07 30.37 18.86
C ASP A 254 30.98 31.72 18.14
N LYS A 255 29.97 32.51 18.48
CA LYS A 255 29.99 33.94 18.18
C LYS A 255 31.10 34.54 19.03
N LYS A 256 32.31 34.64 18.45
CA LYS A 256 33.40 35.47 18.99
C LYS A 256 32.84 36.88 19.23
N LYS A 257 32.79 37.27 20.51
CA LYS A 257 32.67 38.66 20.93
C LYS A 257 33.97 39.40 20.66
#